data_AF-A0AAE9MVP9-F1
#
_entry.id   AF-A0AAE9MVP9-F1
#
_cell.length_a   1.000
_cell.length_b   1.000
_cell.length_c   1.000
_cell.angle_alpha   90.00
_cell.angle_beta   90.00
_cell.angle_gamma   90.00
#
_symmetry.space_group_name_H-M   'P 1'
#
loop_
_entity.id
_entity.type
_entity.pdbx_description
1 polymer ?
#
loop_
_entity_poly.entity_id
_entity_poly.type
_entity_poly.pdbx_seq_one_letter_code
_entity_poly.pdbx_strand_id
1 'polypeptide(L)' 'MYKIEYLPSALDDLKEIIGYIAHALQNQKAAENLLHEIIKQVDLLKDFPYSAPCYTPIKPLIHDIFGYRYMIKLFNYPK' A
#
# COMPACT_ATOMS: atom_id res chain seq x y z
N MET A 1 -9.69 -10.39 13.46
CA MET A 1 -8.53 -9.91 12.70
C MET A 1 -8.62 -10.37 11.28
N TYR A 2 -8.47 -9.44 10.34
CA TYR A 2 -8.35 -9.75 8.93
C TYR A 2 -6.92 -10.21 8.62
N LYS A 3 -6.76 -11.06 7.60
CA LYS A 3 -5.46 -11.45 7.08
C LYS A 3 -5.00 -10.41 6.07
N ILE A 4 -3.78 -9.90 6.23
CA ILE A 4 -3.14 -9.05 5.23
C ILE A 4 -2.40 -9.95 4.24
N GLU A 5 -2.63 -9.68 2.95
CA GLU A 5 -1.87 -10.28 1.85
C GLU A 5 -1.29 -9.15 1.00
N TYR A 6 -0.01 -9.27 0.66
CA TYR A 6 0.67 -8.29 -0.18
C TYR A 6 0.60 -8.74 -1.64
N LEU A 7 0.20 -7.84 -2.53
CA LEU A 7 0.31 -8.09 -3.96
C LEU A 7 1.80 -8.11 -4.35
N PRO A 8 2.20 -8.95 -5.32
CA PRO A 8 3.57 -8.94 -5.85
C PRO A 8 4.04 -7.55 -6.30
N SER A 9 3.18 -6.81 -7.00
CA SER A 9 3.46 -5.43 -7.42
C SER A 9 3.73 -4.49 -6.25
N ALA A 10 2.97 -4.61 -5.16
CA ALA A 10 3.20 -3.78 -3.97
C ALA A 10 4.55 -4.10 -3.30
N LEU A 11 4.99 -5.35 -3.34
CA LEU A 11 6.31 -5.73 -2.84
C LEU A 11 7.44 -5.19 -3.71
N ASP A 12 7.24 -5.16 -5.02
CA ASP A 12 8.22 -4.59 -5.96
C ASP A 12 8.29 -3.07 -5.81
N ASP A 13 7.15 -2.38 -5.68
CA ASP A 13 7.09 -0.94 -5.36
C ASP A 13 7.86 -0.63 -4.07
N LEU A 14 7.66 -1.43 -3.01
CA LEU A 14 8.38 -1.25 -1.75
C LEU A 14 9.89 -1.43 -1.91
N LYS A 15 10.34 -2.46 -2.64
CA LYS A 15 11.77 -2.67 -2.89
C LYS A 15 12.39 -1.50 -3.66
N GLU A 16 11.68 -0.97 -4.65
CA GLU A 16 12.16 0.16 -5.45
C GLU A 16 12.31 1.42 -4.59
N ILE A 17 11.28 1.77 -3.81
CA ILE A 17 11.30 2.93 -2.92
C ILE A 17 12.43 2.82 -1.89
N ILE A 18 12.52 1.69 -1.19
CA ILE A 18 13.53 1.46 -0.16
C ILE A 18 14.93 1.43 -0.78
N GLY A 19 15.10 0.76 -1.92
CA GLY A 19 16.36 0.71 -2.64
C GLY A 19 16.83 2.08 -3.11
N TYR A 20 15.92 2.92 -3.60
CA TYR A 20 16.23 4.29 -3.99
C TYR A 20 16.73 5.12 -2.80
N ILE A 21 16.04 5.05 -1.66
CA ILE A 21 16.45 5.81 -0.45
C ILE A 21 17.79 5.29 0.08
N ALA A 22 17.96 3.97 0.13
CA ALA A 22 19.18 3.34 0.63
C ALA A 22 20.40 3.65 -0.26
N HIS A 23 20.25 3.53 -1.58
CA HIS A 23 21.39 3.54 -2.51
C HIS A 23 21.54 4.85 -3.29
N ALA A 24 20.46 5.42 -3.81
CA ALA A 24 20.53 6.66 -4.57
C ALA A 24 20.63 7.89 -3.66
N LEU A 25 19.89 7.90 -2.55
CA LEU A 25 19.98 8.95 -1.53
C LEU A 25 20.99 8.65 -0.42
N GLN A 26 21.63 7.48 -0.46
CA GLN A 26 22.65 7.03 0.50
C GLN A 26 22.20 7.11 1.97
N ASN A 27 20.91 6.93 2.24
CA ASN A 27 20.35 7.06 3.58
C ASN A 27 19.67 5.77 4.04
N GLN A 28 20.52 4.81 4.45
CA GLN A 28 20.08 3.51 4.94
C GLN A 28 19.11 3.61 6.12
N LYS A 29 19.39 4.51 7.07
CA LYS A 29 18.55 4.70 8.27
C LYS A 29 17.16 5.22 7.91
N ALA A 30 17.05 6.14 6.95
CA ALA A 30 15.74 6.61 6.49
C ALA A 30 14.96 5.50 5.77
N ALA A 31 15.65 4.67 4.99
CA ALA A 31 15.03 3.53 4.30
C ALA A 31 14.46 2.52 5.33
N GLU A 32 15.25 2.14 6.33
CA GLU A 32 14.81 1.24 7.41
C GLU A 32 13.64 1.81 8.22
N ASN A 33 13.73 3.09 8.61
CA ASN A 33 12.66 3.76 9.35
C ASN A 33 11.36 3.80 8.54
N LEU A 34 11.44 4.09 7.24
CA LEU A 34 10.27 4.14 6.37
C LEU A 34 9.62 2.76 6.25
N LEU A 35 10.42 1.71 6.03
CA LEU A 35 9.92 0.34 5.93
C LEU A 35 9.21 -0.08 7.24
N HIS A 36 9.80 0.23 8.40
CA HIS A 36 9.20 -0.06 9.70
C HIS A 36 7.85 0.65 9.89
N GLU A 37 7.77 1.94 9.55
CA GLU A 37 6.51 2.68 9.66
C GLU A 37 5.44 2.13 8.70
N ILE A 38 5.79 1.76 7.47
CA ILE A 38 4.84 1.15 6.54
C ILE A 38 4.29 -0.16 7.11
N ILE A 39 5.15 -1.07 7.58
CA ILE A 39 4.73 -2.35 8.15
C ILE A 39 3.79 -2.13 9.34
N LYS A 40 4.14 -1.17 10.22
CA LYS A 40 3.31 -0.80 11.38
C LYS A 40 1.92 -0.31 10.97
N GLN A 41 1.82 0.56 9.96
CA GLN A 41 0.52 1.02 9.46
C GLN A 41 -0.29 -0.11 8.82
N VAL A 42 0.37 -1.00 8.08
CA VAL A 42 -0.29 -2.17 7.47
C VAL A 42 -0.78 -3.15 8.54
N ASP A 43 -0.03 -3.35 9.62
CA ASP A 43 -0.45 -4.21 10.73
C ASP A 43 -1.72 -3.68 11.41
N LEU A 44 -1.87 -2.36 11.54
CA LEU A 44 -3.10 -1.75 12.07
C LEU A 44 -4.34 -2.06 11.21
N LEU A 45 -4.18 -2.29 9.90
CA LEU A 45 -5.29 -2.65 9.02
C LEU A 45 -5.87 -4.05 9.33
N LYS A 46 -5.10 -4.93 10.01
CA LYS A 46 -5.62 -6.23 10.47
C LYS A 46 -6.79 -6.06 11.45
N ASP A 47 -6.71 -5.04 12.27
CA ASP A 47 -7.69 -4.71 13.30
C ASP A 47 -8.73 -3.70 12.79
N PHE A 48 -8.30 -2.77 11.93
CA PHE A 48 -9.14 -1.68 11.42
C PHE A 48 -9.08 -1.59 9.88
N PRO A 49 -9.67 -2.53 9.13
CA PRO A 49 -9.55 -2.61 7.66
C PRO A 49 -10.17 -1.40 6.93
N TYR A 50 -11.07 -0.67 7.58
CA TYR A 50 -11.75 0.52 7.01
C TYR A 50 -11.30 1.83 7.68
N SER A 51 -10.14 1.83 8.34
CA SER A 51 -9.60 3.04 8.98
C SER A 51 -9.16 4.11 7.97
N ALA A 52 -8.70 3.69 6.79
CA ALA A 52 -8.32 4.60 5.71
C ALA A 52 -9.56 5.06 4.92
N PRO A 53 -9.67 6.35 4.57
CA PRO A 53 -10.76 6.84 3.75
C PRO A 53 -10.66 6.25 2.34
N CYS A 54 -11.82 5.83 1.80
CA CYS A 54 -11.90 5.45 0.40
C CYS A 54 -11.59 6.66 -0.48
N TYR A 55 -10.61 6.53 -1.37
CA TYR A 55 -10.29 7.59 -2.34
C TYR A 55 -11.47 7.79 -3.30
N THR A 56 -12.04 8.99 -3.30
CA THR A 56 -13.05 9.43 -4.28
C THR A 56 -12.36 10.20 -5.40
N PRO A 57 -12.31 9.68 -6.63
CA PRO A 57 -11.63 10.35 -7.72
C PRO A 57 -12.36 11.64 -8.10
N ILE A 58 -11.60 12.73 -8.26
CA ILE A 58 -12.13 14.07 -8.60
C ILE A 58 -12.72 14.10 -10.02
N LYS A 59 -12.25 13.22 -10.90
CA LYS A 59 -12.80 13.02 -12.25
C LYS A 59 -13.20 11.55 -12.40
N PRO A 60 -14.33 11.24 -13.07
CA PRO A 60 -14.67 9.87 -13.39
C PRO A 60 -13.50 9.26 -14.17
N LEU A 61 -13.04 8.09 -13.72
CA LEU A 61 -12.02 7.32 -14.42
C LEU A 61 -12.60 6.96 -15.79
N ILE A 62 -12.18 7.69 -16.83
CA ILE A 62 -12.43 7.32 -18.21
C ILE A 62 -11.77 5.95 -18.39
N HIS A 63 -12.53 5.05 -19.02
CA HIS A 63 -12.44 3.60 -19.03
C HIS A 63 -11.06 2.96 -19.27
N ASP A 64 -9.99 3.72 -19.57
CA ASP A 64 -8.72 3.19 -20.11
C ASP A 64 -7.56 3.14 -19.10
N ILE A 65 -7.70 3.66 -17.87
CA ILE A 65 -6.67 3.52 -16.82
C ILE A 65 -7.13 2.47 -15.80
N PHE A 66 -7.26 1.23 -16.26
CA PHE A 66 -7.40 0.06 -15.39
C PHE A 66 -6.10 -0.14 -14.61
N GLY A 67 -6.11 -0.03 -13.29
CA GLY A 67 -4.97 -0.55 -12.51
C GLY A 67 -5.01 -0.31 -11.00
N TYR A 68 -5.12 0.93 -10.54
CA TYR A 68 -4.86 1.23 -9.13
C TYR A 68 -5.98 0.81 -8.16
N ARG A 69 -7.13 0.36 -8.69
CA ARG A 69 -8.27 -0.12 -7.90
C ARG A 69 -8.07 -1.53 -7.30
N TYR A 70 -6.97 -2.22 -7.59
CA TYR A 70 -6.77 -3.61 -7.14
C TYR A 70 -5.79 -3.82 -5.99
N MET A 71 -5.08 -2.77 -5.54
CA MET A 71 -4.04 -2.97 -4.51
C MET A 71 -4.60 -3.39 -3.14
N ILE A 72 -5.87 -3.10 -2.83
CA ILE A 72 -6.54 -3.65 -1.64
C ILE A 72 -7.99 -4.02 -2.01
N LYS A 73 -8.17 -5.22 -2.56
CA LYS A 73 -9.50 -5.82 -2.73
C LYS A 73 -9.90 -6.47 -1.41
N LEU A 74 -10.51 -5.72 -0.50
CA LEU A 74 -11.18 -6.31 0.67
C LEU A 74 -12.37 -7.11 0.15
N PHE A 75 -12.22 -8.44 0.11
CA PHE A 75 -13.33 -9.37 -0.08
C PHE A 75 -14.21 -9.32 1.17
N ASN A 76 -15.22 -8.45 1.17
CA ASN A 76 -16.49 -8.73 1.85
C ASN A 76 -17.60 -7.84 1.29
N TYR A 77 -18.41 -8.41 0.41
CA TYR A 77 -19.75 -7.90 0.11
C TYR A 77 -20.71 -8.40 1.22
N PRO A 78 -21.44 -7.53 1.94
CA PRO A 78 -22.66 -7.97 2.58
C PRO A 78 -23.77 -8.06 1.52
N LYS A 79 -24.59 -9.11 1.65
CA LYS A 79 -25.85 -9.27 0.92
C LYS A 79 -26.86 -8.21 1.33
#